data_AF-A0A8J4WC98-F1
#
_entry.id   AF-A0A8J4WC98-F1
#
_cell.length_a   1.000
_cell.length_b   1.000
_cell.length_c   1.000
_cell.angle_alpha   90.00
_cell.angle_beta   90.00
_cell.angle_gamma   90.00
#
_symmetry.space_group_name_H-M   'P 1'
#
loop_
_entity.id
_entity.type
_entity.pdbx_description
1 polymer ?
#
loop_
_entity_poly.entity_id
_entity_poly.type
_entity_poly.pdbx_seq_one_letter_code
_entity_poly.pdbx_strand_id
1 'polypeptide(L)'
;MTLSQNGRASDDKVDEYQQERAKELRPESLLCRLKYKNALPELPFDPKFLAYPLEPSRFLQYVATSLERNYKHELLTETDVGVEVDLIDPDIFKIDKSVKLHPDDERLLEDDNPAAINARKSRHQKSVSWLRRTEYISTELYNRWNKSDKVESKLGYSVKRHLNEEIVYRDRESQIAAIEATFKAAKKPIVKHYSKPNVHAVEVLPVLPDFALWRYPCAQVLVPTLDYFH
;
A
#
# COMPACT_ATOMS: atom_id res chain seq x y z
N MET A 1 63.95 38.60 24.99
CA MET A 1 64.72 39.76 25.49
C MET A 1 64.87 39.63 27.00
N THR A 2 66.12 39.74 27.44
CA THR A 2 66.68 39.60 28.79
C THR A 2 66.20 40.65 29.78
N LEU A 3 66.32 40.38 31.09
CA LEU A 3 66.86 41.27 32.15
C LEU A 3 66.90 40.43 33.46
N SER A 4 68.05 40.07 34.02
CA SER A 4 69.06 40.87 34.77
C SER A 4 68.61 41.21 36.19
N GLN A 5 69.32 40.73 37.22
CA GLN A 5 70.28 41.53 38.01
C GLN A 5 70.80 40.80 39.27
N ASN A 6 72.14 40.73 39.33
CA ASN A 6 73.13 40.85 40.41
C ASN A 6 72.75 40.86 41.91
N GLY A 7 73.68 40.30 42.71
CA GLY A 7 74.04 40.82 44.03
C GLY A 7 74.54 39.75 45.02
N ARG A 8 75.86 39.67 45.26
CA ARG A 8 76.49 38.83 46.32
C ARG A 8 76.60 39.60 47.64
N ALA A 9 76.42 38.90 48.78
CA ALA A 9 77.39 38.79 49.88
C ALA A 9 76.74 38.12 51.12
N SER A 10 77.35 37.08 51.68
CA SER A 10 77.30 36.81 53.13
C SER A 10 78.34 35.78 53.60
N ASP A 11 79.19 36.26 54.50
CA ASP A 11 79.71 35.65 55.73
C ASP A 11 80.72 34.49 55.65
N ASP A 12 81.98 34.91 55.51
CA ASP A 12 83.26 34.17 55.52
C ASP A 12 83.61 33.41 56.84
N LYS A 13 82.64 33.08 57.69
CA LYS A 13 82.90 32.40 58.98
C LYS A 13 82.43 30.95 59.04
N VAL A 14 81.62 30.52 58.08
CA VAL A 14 81.26 29.09 57.93
C VAL A 14 82.34 28.34 57.12
N ASP A 15 83.16 29.08 56.37
CA ASP A 15 84.14 28.52 55.45
C ASP A 15 85.32 27.83 56.13
N GLU A 16 85.69 28.23 57.35
CA GLU A 16 86.84 27.64 58.05
C GLU A 16 86.54 26.20 58.52
N TYR A 17 85.31 25.93 59.01
CA TYR A 17 84.86 24.58 59.39
C TYR A 17 84.59 23.66 58.18
N GLN A 18 84.24 24.23 57.01
CA GLN A 18 84.07 23.47 55.77
C GLN A 18 85.43 23.14 55.13
N GLN A 19 86.44 24.00 55.29
CA GLN A 19 87.77 23.80 54.71
C GLN A 19 88.58 22.72 55.41
N GLU A 20 88.41 22.50 56.72
CA GLU A 20 89.06 21.38 57.40
C GLU A 20 88.49 20.02 56.96
N ARG A 21 87.17 19.93 56.72
CA ARG A 21 86.53 18.72 56.19
C ARG A 21 86.90 18.43 54.73
N ALA A 22 87.35 19.44 54.00
CA ALA A 22 87.81 19.33 52.62
C ALA A 22 89.29 18.92 52.50
N LYS A 23 90.08 18.93 53.59
CA LYS A 23 91.50 18.52 53.57
C LYS A 23 91.73 17.01 53.79
N GLU A 24 90.69 16.24 54.09
CA GLU A 24 90.78 14.79 54.31
C GLU A 24 89.82 13.97 53.42
N LEU A 25 89.42 14.53 52.27
CA LEU A 25 88.73 13.80 51.21
C LEU A 25 89.67 13.69 50.01
N ARG A 26 90.13 12.45 49.74
CA ARG A 26 90.90 12.14 48.54
C ARG A 26 90.12 12.65 47.30
N PRO A 27 90.79 13.25 46.30
CA PRO A 27 90.16 13.85 45.11
C PRO A 27 89.48 12.84 44.16
N GLU A 28 89.17 11.65 44.64
CA GLU A 28 88.73 10.50 43.84
C GLU A 28 87.34 9.97 44.25
N SER A 29 86.57 10.66 45.11
CA SER A 29 85.19 10.26 45.40
C SER A 29 84.20 10.95 44.45
N LEU A 30 83.57 10.18 43.56
CA LEU A 30 82.59 10.69 42.59
C LEU A 30 81.29 11.12 43.29
N LEU A 31 80.87 12.37 43.07
CA LEU A 31 79.59 12.89 43.55
C LEU A 31 78.44 12.30 42.71
N CYS A 32 77.87 11.17 43.13
CA CYS A 32 76.71 10.56 42.46
C CYS A 32 75.46 10.66 43.35
N ARG A 33 74.43 11.39 42.88
CA ARG A 33 73.15 11.49 43.58
C ARG A 33 72.29 10.26 43.27
N LEU A 34 72.26 9.31 44.19
CA LEU A 34 71.43 8.10 44.08
C LEU A 34 69.94 8.45 43.93
N LYS A 35 69.32 7.96 42.86
CA LYS A 35 67.87 8.05 42.63
C LYS A 35 67.34 6.65 42.32
N TYR A 36 66.53 6.11 43.22
CA TYR A 36 65.83 4.85 42.99
C TYR A 36 64.66 5.10 42.05
N LYS A 37 64.58 4.33 40.96
CA LYS A 37 63.45 4.35 40.02
C LYS A 37 62.92 2.93 39.89
N ASN A 38 61.62 2.76 40.06
CA ASN A 38 60.92 1.55 39.69
C ASN A 38 60.10 1.87 38.42
N ALA A 39 60.75 1.79 37.26
CA ALA A 39 60.06 1.98 35.99
C ALA A 39 59.36 0.67 35.63
N LEU A 40 58.05 0.74 35.38
CA LEU A 40 57.30 -0.42 34.89
C LEU A 40 57.80 -0.78 33.48
N PRO A 41 57.86 -2.08 33.13
CA PRO A 41 58.22 -2.49 31.78
C PRO A 41 57.18 -1.99 30.78
N GLU A 42 57.63 -1.78 29.54
CA GLU A 42 56.74 -1.43 28.44
C GLU A 42 55.74 -2.55 28.17
N LEU A 43 54.57 -2.19 27.63
CA LEU A 43 53.50 -3.15 27.36
C LEU A 43 54.03 -4.27 26.44
N PRO A 44 53.91 -5.54 26.84
CA PRO A 44 54.65 -6.63 26.20
C PRO A 44 54.09 -7.09 24.85
N PHE A 45 52.94 -6.57 24.41
CA PHE A 45 52.26 -7.08 23.22
C PHE A 45 51.73 -5.97 22.33
N ASP A 46 52.06 -6.09 21.04
CA ASP A 46 51.47 -5.32 19.96
C ASP A 46 50.02 -5.75 19.69
N PRO A 47 49.19 -4.85 19.15
CA PRO A 47 47.83 -5.19 18.75
C PRO A 47 47.82 -6.32 17.72
N LYS A 48 46.92 -7.29 17.89
CA LYS A 48 46.82 -8.45 17.00
C LYS A 48 45.96 -8.13 15.79
N PHE A 49 46.48 -8.43 14.59
CA PHE A 49 45.68 -8.42 13.37
C PHE A 49 44.69 -9.58 13.38
N LEU A 50 43.45 -9.28 13.00
CA LEU A 50 42.40 -10.29 12.82
C LEU A 50 42.47 -10.84 11.39
N ALA A 51 42.37 -12.16 11.26
CA ALA A 51 42.27 -12.79 9.96
C ALA A 51 40.96 -12.37 9.26
N TYR A 52 41.07 -11.97 7.99
CA TYR A 52 39.90 -11.61 7.19
C TYR A 52 39.08 -12.86 6.86
N PRO A 53 37.78 -12.91 7.22
CA PRO A 53 37.02 -14.16 7.22
C PRO A 53 36.42 -14.54 5.85
N LEU A 54 36.90 -13.96 4.74
CA LEU A 54 36.38 -14.28 3.41
C LEU A 54 37.39 -15.03 2.56
N GLU A 55 36.91 -16.09 1.92
CA GLU A 55 37.67 -16.93 1.01
C GLU A 55 38.13 -16.16 -0.26
N PRO A 56 39.41 -16.26 -0.65
CA PRO A 56 39.92 -15.63 -1.88
C PRO A 56 39.19 -16.08 -3.15
N SER A 57 38.59 -17.27 -3.12
CA SER A 57 37.82 -17.86 -4.22
C SER A 57 36.57 -17.05 -4.60
N ARG A 58 36.05 -16.22 -3.68
CA ARG A 58 34.92 -15.30 -3.97
C ARG A 58 35.24 -14.32 -5.11
N PHE A 59 36.52 -13.96 -5.28
CA PHE A 59 36.96 -13.00 -6.29
C PHE A 59 37.35 -13.65 -7.61
N LEU A 60 37.44 -14.99 -7.66
CA LEU A 60 37.90 -15.73 -8.83
C LEU A 60 36.76 -16.41 -9.59
N GLN A 61 35.54 -16.40 -9.06
CA GLN A 61 34.39 -17.01 -9.71
C GLN A 61 33.77 -16.03 -10.71
N TYR A 62 33.92 -16.30 -12.00
CA TYR A 62 33.19 -15.59 -13.04
C TYR A 62 31.69 -15.88 -12.90
N VAL A 63 30.91 -14.82 -12.67
CA VAL A 63 29.46 -14.87 -12.66
C VAL A 63 28.99 -13.91 -13.73
N ALA A 64 28.22 -14.43 -14.69
CA ALA A 64 27.70 -13.62 -15.78
C ALA A 64 26.93 -12.43 -15.21
N THR A 65 27.40 -11.23 -15.53
CA THR A 65 26.85 -10.00 -14.95
C THR A 65 25.50 -9.69 -15.56
N SER A 66 24.69 -8.90 -14.85
CA SER A 66 23.45 -8.37 -15.42
C SER A 66 23.71 -7.55 -16.68
N LEU A 67 24.87 -6.91 -16.79
CA LEU A 67 25.27 -6.15 -17.97
C LEU A 67 25.41 -7.03 -19.22
N GLU A 68 26.09 -8.18 -19.08
CA GLU A 68 26.24 -9.15 -20.17
C GLU A 68 24.89 -9.73 -20.61
N ARG A 69 23.99 -10.03 -19.66
CA ARG A 69 22.66 -10.56 -19.98
C ARG A 69 21.73 -9.55 -20.63
N ASN A 70 21.88 -8.27 -20.29
CA ASN A 70 21.05 -7.18 -20.81
C ASN A 70 21.64 -6.56 -22.08
N TYR A 71 22.79 -7.04 -22.55
CA TYR A 71 23.41 -6.54 -23.76
C TYR A 71 22.54 -6.93 -24.96
N LYS A 72 22.07 -5.93 -25.70
CA LYS A 72 21.33 -6.13 -26.95
C LYS A 72 22.34 -6.30 -28.06
N HIS A 73 22.52 -7.53 -28.53
CA HIS A 73 23.35 -7.79 -29.70
C HIS A 73 22.68 -7.20 -30.93
N GLU A 74 23.44 -6.38 -31.67
CA GLU A 74 23.00 -5.90 -32.98
C GLU A 74 22.97 -7.07 -33.95
N LEU A 75 21.88 -7.16 -34.73
CA LEU A 75 21.76 -8.14 -35.79
C LEU A 75 22.59 -7.64 -36.98
N LEU A 76 23.78 -8.21 -37.15
CA LEU A 76 24.65 -7.90 -38.29
C LEU A 76 24.13 -8.64 -39.53
N THR A 77 23.16 -8.05 -40.22
CA THR A 77 22.64 -8.59 -41.47
C THR A 77 23.46 -8.14 -42.67
N GLU A 78 23.39 -8.89 -43.76
CA GLU A 78 23.95 -8.50 -45.06
C GLU A 78 23.26 -7.23 -45.62
N THR A 79 23.79 -6.66 -46.69
CA THR A 79 23.29 -5.39 -47.28
C THR A 79 21.84 -5.51 -47.76
N ASP A 80 21.42 -6.70 -48.16
CA ASP A 80 20.07 -7.03 -48.61
C ASP A 80 19.14 -7.52 -47.47
N VAL A 81 19.64 -7.53 -46.22
CA VAL A 81 18.89 -8.01 -45.05
C VAL A 81 18.40 -9.47 -45.24
N GLY A 82 19.07 -10.26 -46.09
CA GLY A 82 18.68 -11.63 -46.43
C GLY A 82 17.42 -11.75 -47.32
N VAL A 83 17.03 -10.67 -48.01
CA VAL A 83 15.93 -10.66 -48.98
C VAL A 83 16.48 -10.46 -50.39
N GLU A 84 16.65 -11.56 -51.13
CA GLU A 84 17.06 -11.51 -52.53
C GLU A 84 15.86 -11.12 -53.42
N VAL A 85 16.00 -10.03 -54.18
CA VAL A 85 14.95 -9.55 -55.11
C VAL A 85 15.27 -10.03 -56.52
N ASP A 86 14.59 -11.09 -56.96
CA ASP A 86 14.79 -11.65 -58.31
C ASP A 86 13.91 -10.96 -59.37
N LEU A 87 14.51 -10.10 -60.19
CA LEU A 87 13.78 -9.39 -61.26
C LEU A 87 13.67 -10.20 -62.58
N ILE A 88 14.17 -11.44 -62.62
CA ILE A 88 14.21 -12.25 -63.84
C ILE A 88 12.86 -12.93 -64.08
N ASP A 89 12.24 -13.46 -63.02
CA ASP A 89 10.92 -14.09 -63.11
C ASP A 89 9.81 -13.15 -62.58
N PRO A 90 8.99 -12.56 -63.46
CA PRO A 90 7.91 -11.66 -63.05
C PRO A 90 6.73 -12.39 -62.38
N ASP A 91 6.64 -13.72 -62.48
CA ASP A 91 5.53 -14.47 -61.90
C ASP A 91 5.64 -14.61 -60.37
N ILE A 92 6.85 -14.55 -59.80
CA ILE A 92 7.10 -14.64 -58.36
C ILE A 92 6.42 -13.49 -57.59
N PHE A 93 6.38 -12.29 -58.18
CA PHE A 93 5.80 -11.10 -57.56
C PHE A 93 4.37 -10.81 -58.02
N LYS A 94 3.74 -11.73 -58.75
CA LYS A 94 2.39 -11.54 -59.27
C LYS A 94 1.35 -11.64 -58.16
N ILE A 95 0.71 -10.52 -57.84
CA ILE A 95 -0.30 -10.43 -56.78
C ILE A 95 -1.62 -11.04 -57.27
N ASP A 96 -2.07 -12.11 -56.63
CA ASP A 96 -3.45 -12.59 -56.76
C ASP A 96 -4.37 -11.82 -55.80
N LYS A 97 -5.36 -11.11 -56.36
CA LYS A 97 -6.32 -10.31 -55.59
C LYS A 97 -7.34 -11.16 -54.82
N SER A 98 -7.39 -12.46 -55.07
CA SER A 98 -8.31 -13.37 -54.37
C SER A 98 -7.79 -13.83 -53.00
N VAL A 99 -6.49 -13.70 -52.73
CA VAL A 99 -5.86 -14.20 -51.50
C VAL A 99 -6.09 -13.19 -50.36
N LYS A 100 -6.63 -13.66 -49.24
CA LYS A 100 -6.73 -12.88 -48.00
C LYS A 100 -5.42 -13.00 -47.21
N LEU A 101 -5.00 -11.90 -46.60
CA LEU A 101 -3.80 -11.85 -45.78
C LEU A 101 -3.97 -12.72 -44.53
N HIS A 102 -2.89 -13.35 -44.07
CA HIS A 102 -2.92 -14.13 -42.84
C HIS A 102 -3.01 -13.17 -41.64
N PRO A 103 -3.75 -13.51 -40.56
CA PRO A 103 -3.88 -12.64 -39.39
C PRO A 103 -2.54 -12.25 -38.73
N ASP A 104 -1.53 -13.12 -38.79
CA ASP A 104 -0.19 -12.79 -38.26
C ASP A 104 0.52 -11.75 -39.12
N ASP A 105 0.33 -11.79 -40.44
CA ASP A 105 0.89 -10.80 -41.37
C ASP A 105 0.13 -9.47 -41.27
N GLU A 106 -1.19 -9.51 -41.09
CA GLU A 106 -2.02 -8.33 -40.82
C GLU A 106 -1.51 -7.56 -39.58
N ARG A 107 -1.09 -8.29 -38.54
CA ARG A 107 -0.54 -7.69 -37.31
C ARG A 107 0.81 -7.00 -37.54
N LEU A 108 1.63 -7.48 -38.47
CA LEU A 108 2.89 -6.83 -38.82
C LEU A 108 2.69 -5.51 -39.58
N LEU A 109 1.51 -5.31 -40.18
CA LEU A 109 1.13 -4.07 -40.85
C LEU A 109 0.56 -3.01 -39.89
N GLU A 110 0.34 -3.33 -38.62
CA GLU A 110 -0.11 -2.36 -37.62
C GLU A 110 1.00 -1.33 -37.36
N ASP A 111 0.70 -0.05 -37.57
CA ASP A 111 1.60 1.04 -37.18
C ASP A 111 1.83 1.00 -35.66
N ASP A 112 3.08 1.24 -35.24
CA ASP A 112 3.46 1.47 -33.84
C ASP A 112 2.89 2.82 -33.37
N ASN A 113 1.56 2.87 -33.18
CA ASN A 113 0.90 4.05 -32.66
C ASN A 113 1.24 4.15 -31.16
N PRO A 114 1.98 5.18 -30.72
CA PRO A 114 2.30 5.35 -29.30
C PRO A 114 1.02 5.51 -28.43
N ALA A 115 -0.12 5.86 -29.04
CA ALA A 115 -1.41 5.87 -28.35
C ALA A 115 -1.92 4.44 -28.01
N ALA A 116 -1.66 3.44 -28.85
CA ALA A 116 -2.04 2.05 -28.60
C ALA A 116 -1.20 1.41 -27.48
N ILE A 117 0.09 1.77 -27.39
CA ILE A 117 0.96 1.36 -26.27
C ILE A 117 0.47 1.96 -24.95
N ASN A 118 -0.04 3.20 -24.98
CA ASN A 118 -0.61 3.86 -23.79
C ASN A 118 -1.99 3.30 -23.40
N ALA A 119 -2.76 2.72 -24.33
CA ALA A 119 -4.02 2.04 -24.01
C ALA A 119 -3.82 0.81 -23.11
N ARG A 120 -2.61 0.22 -23.09
CA ARG A 120 -2.25 -0.86 -22.14
C ARG A 120 -2.10 -0.37 -20.68
N LYS A 121 -2.27 0.94 -20.40
CA LYS A 121 -2.40 1.47 -19.03
C LYS A 121 -3.80 1.21 -18.45
N SER A 122 -4.22 -0.07 -18.44
CA SER A 122 -5.19 -0.60 -17.47
C SER A 122 -4.55 -0.65 -16.06
N ARG A 123 -4.00 0.47 -15.59
CA ARG A 123 -3.61 0.66 -14.18
C ARG A 123 -4.79 1.16 -13.35
N HIS A 124 -5.83 1.69 -14.00
CA HIS A 124 -7.06 2.17 -13.36
C HIS A 124 -8.01 1.04 -12.93
N GLN A 125 -7.70 -0.21 -13.26
CA GLN A 125 -8.51 -1.38 -12.91
C GLN A 125 -7.90 -2.20 -11.76
N LYS A 126 -6.91 -1.66 -11.04
CA LYS A 126 -6.45 -2.26 -9.80
C LYS A 126 -7.42 -1.87 -8.69
N SER A 127 -8.36 -2.75 -8.39
CA SER A 127 -9.22 -2.61 -7.22
C SER A 127 -8.36 -2.80 -5.97
N VAL A 128 -8.20 -1.74 -5.19
CA VAL A 128 -7.46 -1.78 -3.93
C VAL A 128 -8.46 -1.74 -2.78
N SER A 129 -8.30 -2.60 -1.77
CA SER A 129 -9.27 -2.75 -0.67
C SER A 129 -9.51 -1.50 0.17
N TRP A 130 -8.55 -0.57 0.20
CA TRP A 130 -8.63 0.67 0.96
C TRP A 130 -9.09 1.89 0.14
N LEU A 131 -9.20 1.76 -1.19
CA LEU A 131 -9.61 2.87 -2.05
C LEU A 131 -11.06 2.68 -2.51
N ARG A 132 -11.98 3.47 -1.95
CA ARG A 132 -13.38 3.48 -2.37
C ARG A 132 -13.57 4.33 -3.63
N ARG A 133 -14.58 3.97 -4.44
CA ARG A 133 -15.04 4.79 -5.57
C ARG A 133 -15.60 6.10 -5.04
N THR A 134 -15.32 7.20 -5.72
CA THR A 134 -15.88 8.52 -5.39
C THR A 134 -17.38 8.51 -5.65
N GLU A 135 -18.17 8.87 -4.65
CA GLU A 135 -19.60 9.10 -4.80
C GLU A 135 -19.83 10.58 -5.09
N TYR A 136 -20.58 10.88 -6.14
CA TYR A 136 -21.02 12.25 -6.42
C TYR A 136 -22.27 12.54 -5.59
N ILE A 137 -22.31 13.73 -4.97
CA ILE A 137 -23.46 14.17 -4.19
C ILE A 137 -24.62 14.41 -5.16
N SER A 138 -25.62 13.52 -5.14
CA SER A 138 -26.86 13.70 -5.90
C SER A 138 -27.88 14.50 -5.10
N THR A 139 -28.72 15.25 -5.80
CA THR A 139 -29.78 16.09 -5.21
C THR A 139 -30.82 15.27 -4.45
N GLU A 140 -30.98 13.99 -4.76
CA GLU A 140 -31.96 13.11 -4.11
C GLU A 140 -31.62 12.80 -2.65
N LEU A 141 -30.33 12.63 -2.30
CA LEU A 141 -29.92 12.47 -0.89
C LEU A 141 -30.14 13.76 -0.10
N TYR A 142 -29.84 14.92 -0.71
CA TYR A 142 -30.05 16.22 -0.08
C TYR A 142 -31.54 16.52 0.15
N ASN A 143 -32.41 16.09 -0.78
CA ASN A 143 -33.87 16.23 -0.65
C ASN A 143 -34.50 15.25 0.36
N ARG A 144 -33.84 14.12 0.67
CA ARG A 144 -34.32 13.19 1.72
C ARG A 144 -33.97 13.66 3.13
N TRP A 145 -32.80 14.29 3.32
CA TRP A 145 -32.36 14.79 4.63
C TRP A 145 -32.96 16.16 4.97
N ASN A 146 -33.12 17.06 3.99
CA ASN A 146 -33.77 18.37 4.18
C ASN A 146 -35.30 18.32 4.08
N LYS A 147 -35.92 17.27 4.65
CA LYS A 147 -37.34 17.28 4.99
C LYS A 147 -37.62 17.99 6.32
N SER A 148 -36.74 18.88 6.78
CA SER A 148 -37.16 19.89 7.76
C SER A 148 -38.17 20.79 7.06
N ASP A 149 -39.42 20.59 7.42
CA ASP A 149 -40.59 21.20 6.84
C ASP A 149 -40.44 22.72 6.70
N LYS A 150 -40.57 23.23 5.46
CA LYS A 150 -41.29 24.48 5.29
C LYS A 150 -42.74 24.20 5.68
N VAL A 151 -43.03 24.38 6.96
CA VAL A 151 -44.35 24.15 7.60
C VAL A 151 -45.46 24.88 6.84
N GLU A 152 -45.13 25.97 6.14
CA GLU A 152 -46.11 26.85 5.48
C GLU A 152 -46.68 26.30 4.16
N SER A 153 -46.04 25.33 3.50
CA SER A 153 -46.50 24.82 2.18
C SER A 153 -47.35 23.55 2.25
N LYS A 154 -47.45 22.92 3.43
CA LYS A 154 -48.05 21.57 3.59
C LYS A 154 -49.44 21.54 4.21
N LEU A 155 -49.96 22.65 4.73
CA LEU A 155 -51.26 22.64 5.40
C LEU A 155 -52.42 22.32 4.43
N GLY A 156 -52.32 22.72 3.15
CA GLY A 156 -53.33 22.41 2.13
C GLY A 156 -53.20 21.04 1.45
N TYR A 157 -51.97 20.52 1.33
CA TYR A 157 -51.70 19.24 0.65
C TYR A 157 -51.80 18.02 1.57
N SER A 158 -51.47 18.17 2.85
CA SER A 158 -51.55 17.09 3.84
C SER A 158 -53.00 16.76 4.19
N VAL A 159 -53.82 17.80 4.39
CA VAL A 159 -55.25 17.66 4.70
C VAL A 159 -56.00 16.96 3.56
N LYS A 160 -55.67 17.25 2.29
CA LYS A 160 -56.30 16.60 1.12
C LYS A 160 -55.92 15.12 0.95
N ARG A 161 -54.72 14.70 1.40
CA ARG A 161 -54.33 13.28 1.42
C ARG A 161 -54.94 12.53 2.59
N HIS A 162 -54.90 13.11 3.80
CA HIS A 162 -55.50 12.49 4.98
C HIS A 162 -57.02 12.37 4.87
N LEU A 163 -57.73 13.34 4.27
CA LEU A 163 -59.16 13.22 3.98
C LEU A 163 -59.50 12.13 2.95
N ASN A 164 -58.60 11.85 1.99
CA ASN A 164 -58.81 10.78 1.01
C ASN A 164 -58.48 9.39 1.57
N GLU A 165 -57.63 9.30 2.60
CA GLU A 165 -57.27 8.04 3.27
C GLU A 165 -58.27 7.66 4.37
N GLU A 166 -58.94 8.61 5.02
CA GLU A 166 -59.85 8.33 6.14
C GLU A 166 -61.30 7.92 5.75
N ILE A 167 -61.68 7.98 4.48
CA ILE A 167 -63.06 7.72 4.05
C ILE A 167 -63.10 6.68 2.93
N VAL A 168 -63.00 5.39 3.22
CA VAL A 168 -63.26 4.36 2.18
C VAL A 168 -64.25 3.27 2.59
N TYR A 169 -64.52 3.07 3.89
CA TYR A 169 -65.28 1.90 4.35
C TYR A 169 -66.42 2.23 5.32
N ARG A 170 -67.18 3.30 5.05
CA ARG A 170 -68.32 3.68 5.91
C ARG A 170 -69.54 2.77 5.73
N ASP A 171 -69.74 2.24 4.54
CA ASP A 171 -70.88 1.39 4.19
C ASP A 171 -70.48 -0.08 4.02
N ARG A 172 -71.42 -1.00 4.35
CA ARG A 172 -71.21 -2.45 4.27
C ARG A 172 -70.97 -2.92 2.84
N GLU A 173 -71.69 -2.36 1.87
CA GLU A 173 -71.50 -2.73 0.47
C GLU A 173 -70.12 -2.27 -0.05
N SER A 174 -69.69 -1.07 0.34
CA SER A 174 -68.35 -0.55 0.03
C SER A 174 -67.24 -1.44 0.61
N GLN A 175 -67.43 -1.93 1.84
CA GLN A 175 -66.49 -2.87 2.48
C GLN A 175 -66.40 -4.20 1.71
N ILE A 176 -67.55 -4.79 1.35
CA ILE A 176 -67.57 -6.06 0.60
C ILE A 176 -66.88 -5.89 -0.76
N ALA A 177 -67.20 -4.82 -1.50
CA ALA A 177 -66.59 -4.53 -2.79
C ALA A 177 -65.06 -4.34 -2.68
N ALA A 178 -64.59 -3.69 -1.63
CA ALA A 178 -63.16 -3.52 -1.38
C ALA A 178 -62.46 -4.84 -1.04
N ILE A 179 -63.07 -5.68 -0.21
CA ILE A 179 -62.56 -7.02 0.11
C ILE A 179 -62.42 -7.82 -1.19
N GLU A 180 -63.47 -7.91 -2.00
CA GLU A 180 -63.43 -8.62 -3.29
C GLU A 180 -62.38 -8.05 -4.25
N ALA A 181 -62.21 -6.72 -4.27
CA ALA A 181 -61.19 -6.06 -5.07
C ALA A 181 -59.76 -6.48 -4.66
N THR A 182 -59.49 -6.67 -3.36
CA THR A 182 -58.17 -7.16 -2.90
C THR A 182 -57.89 -8.58 -3.39
N PHE A 183 -58.87 -9.49 -3.29
CA PHE A 183 -58.73 -10.86 -3.81
C PHE A 183 -58.54 -10.88 -5.32
N LYS A 184 -59.23 -10.00 -6.06
CA LYS A 184 -59.05 -9.86 -7.52
C LYS A 184 -57.69 -9.26 -7.87
N ALA A 185 -57.18 -8.33 -7.08
CA ALA A 185 -55.87 -7.72 -7.28
C ALA A 185 -54.73 -8.72 -7.01
N ALA A 186 -54.84 -9.54 -5.96
CA ALA A 186 -53.83 -10.54 -5.61
C ALA A 186 -53.64 -11.64 -6.67
N LYS A 187 -54.68 -11.92 -7.49
CA LYS A 187 -54.60 -12.87 -8.61
C LYS A 187 -53.83 -12.34 -9.84
N LYS A 188 -53.53 -11.04 -9.90
CA LYS A 188 -52.80 -10.45 -11.02
C LYS A 188 -51.30 -10.81 -10.92
N PRO A 189 -50.61 -11.11 -12.04
CA PRO A 189 -49.19 -11.45 -12.02
C PRO A 189 -48.32 -10.27 -11.59
N ILE A 190 -47.33 -10.53 -10.73
CA ILE A 190 -46.42 -9.51 -10.19
C ILE A 190 -45.23 -9.36 -11.15
N VAL A 191 -45.23 -8.30 -11.96
CA VAL A 191 -44.18 -8.05 -12.98
C VAL A 191 -43.03 -7.19 -12.45
N LYS A 192 -43.31 -6.26 -11.54
CA LYS A 192 -42.33 -5.28 -11.04
C LYS A 192 -42.50 -5.06 -9.54
N HIS A 193 -41.38 -4.91 -8.84
CA HIS A 193 -41.38 -4.45 -7.46
C HIS A 193 -41.74 -2.97 -7.38
N TYR A 194 -42.56 -2.58 -6.40
CA TYR A 194 -43.15 -1.23 -6.32
C TYR A 194 -42.12 -0.08 -6.31
N SER A 195 -40.95 -0.30 -5.70
CA SER A 195 -39.86 0.70 -5.62
C SER A 195 -38.64 0.39 -6.48
N LYS A 196 -38.49 -0.85 -6.96
CA LYS A 196 -37.25 -1.34 -7.59
C LYS A 196 -37.61 -1.98 -8.92
N PRO A 197 -37.62 -1.23 -10.02
CA PRO A 197 -38.15 -1.72 -11.30
C PRO A 197 -37.39 -2.92 -11.87
N ASN A 198 -36.13 -3.12 -11.49
CA ASN A 198 -35.27 -4.20 -12.00
C ASN A 198 -35.37 -5.52 -11.20
N VAL A 199 -36.24 -5.58 -10.19
CA VAL A 199 -36.45 -6.79 -9.38
C VAL A 199 -37.73 -7.48 -9.84
N HIS A 200 -37.62 -8.77 -10.15
CA HIS A 200 -38.69 -9.65 -10.59
C HIS A 200 -38.95 -10.73 -9.53
N ALA A 201 -40.20 -11.18 -9.44
CA ALA A 201 -40.56 -12.29 -8.55
C ALA A 201 -40.09 -13.61 -9.15
N VAL A 202 -39.39 -14.43 -8.36
CA VAL A 202 -38.92 -15.77 -8.77
C VAL A 202 -40.04 -16.80 -8.59
N GLU A 203 -40.71 -16.77 -7.44
CA GLU A 203 -41.82 -17.66 -7.10
C GLU A 203 -42.91 -16.89 -6.35
N VAL A 204 -44.17 -17.29 -6.54
CA VAL A 204 -45.34 -16.70 -5.88
C VAL A 204 -46.03 -17.77 -5.04
N LEU A 205 -45.92 -17.66 -3.72
CA LEU A 205 -46.54 -18.56 -2.77
C LEU A 205 -47.85 -17.97 -2.24
N PRO A 206 -49.01 -18.61 -2.44
CA PRO A 206 -50.27 -18.12 -1.91
C PRO A 206 -50.31 -18.28 -0.39
N VAL A 207 -50.66 -17.22 0.32
CA VAL A 207 -50.90 -17.26 1.77
C VAL A 207 -52.30 -17.82 2.00
N LEU A 208 -52.35 -19.12 2.28
CA LEU A 208 -53.57 -19.81 2.68
C LEU A 208 -53.56 -20.01 4.20
N PRO A 209 -54.72 -19.95 4.87
CA PRO A 209 -54.81 -20.38 6.26
C PRO A 209 -54.37 -21.83 6.36
N ASP A 210 -53.66 -22.16 7.43
CA ASP A 210 -53.07 -23.47 7.61
C ASP A 210 -54.16 -24.55 7.82
N PHE A 211 -54.12 -25.59 6.99
CA PHE A 211 -55.06 -26.71 7.03
C PHE A 211 -54.45 -27.98 7.67
N ALA A 212 -53.14 -28.02 7.89
CA ALA A 212 -52.43 -29.26 8.23
C ALA A 212 -51.39 -29.13 9.34
N LEU A 213 -50.71 -27.99 9.46
CA LEU A 213 -49.63 -27.78 10.43
C LEU A 213 -50.14 -27.43 11.84
N TRP A 214 -51.41 -27.02 11.99
CA TRP A 214 -52.06 -26.69 13.27
C TRP A 214 -51.98 -27.80 14.32
N ARG A 215 -51.82 -29.05 13.89
CA ARG A 215 -51.71 -30.23 14.76
C ARG A 215 -50.31 -30.40 15.35
N TYR A 216 -49.28 -29.81 14.77
CA TYR A 216 -47.93 -29.96 15.26
C TYR A 216 -47.63 -28.92 16.36
N PRO A 217 -47.18 -29.35 17.54
CA PRO A 217 -46.76 -28.42 18.58
C PRO A 217 -45.53 -27.66 18.10
N CYS A 218 -45.60 -26.32 18.12
CA CYS A 218 -44.42 -25.48 17.89
C CYS A 218 -43.67 -25.30 19.22
N ALA A 219 -42.34 -25.37 19.16
CA ALA A 219 -41.50 -25.08 20.31
C ALA A 219 -41.21 -23.58 20.35
N GLN A 220 -41.81 -22.86 21.28
CA GLN A 220 -41.41 -21.49 21.58
C GLN A 220 -40.13 -21.53 22.41
N VAL A 221 -39.00 -21.21 21.78
CA VAL A 221 -37.74 -21.06 22.49
C VAL A 221 -37.74 -19.69 23.16
N LEU A 222 -38.10 -19.67 24.44
CA LEU A 222 -37.92 -18.49 25.29
C LEU A 222 -36.46 -18.43 25.72
N VAL A 223 -35.79 -17.33 25.38
CA VAL A 223 -34.46 -17.03 25.92
C VAL A 223 -34.66 -16.20 27.18
N PRO A 224 -34.44 -16.75 28.38
CA PRO A 224 -34.52 -15.95 29.60
C PRO A 224 -33.35 -14.97 29.62
N THR A 225 -33.66 -13.67 29.62
CA THR A 225 -32.70 -12.63 29.98
C THR A 225 -32.46 -12.76 31.49
N LEU A 226 -31.33 -13.32 31.89
CA LEU A 226 -30.87 -13.22 33.27
C LEU A 226 -30.48 -11.77 33.51
N ASP A 227 -31.44 -11.00 34.02
CA ASP A 227 -31.17 -9.69 34.61
C ASP A 227 -30.30 -9.94 35.84
N TYR A 228 -28.98 -9.76 35.67
CA TYR A 228 -28.04 -9.61 36.78
C TYR A 228 -28.36 -8.27 37.45
N PHE A 229 -29.22 -8.31 38.47
CA PHE A 229 -29.36 -7.23 39.43
C PHE A 229 -28.08 -7.16 40.27
N HIS A 230 -27.36 -6.05 40.14
CA HIS A 230 -26.36 -5.59 41.11
C HIS A 230 -27.02 -4.81 42.24
#